data_AF-A5GM75-F1
#
_entry.id   AF-A5GM75-F1
#
_cell.length_a   1.000
_cell.length_b   1.000
_cell.length_c   1.000
_cell.angle_alpha   90.00
_cell.angle_beta   90.00
_cell.angle_gamma   90.00
#
_symmetry.space_group_name_H-M   'P 1'
#
loop_
_entity.id
_entity.type
_entity.pdbx_description
1 polymer ?
#
loop_
_entity_poly.entity_id
_entity_poly.type
_entity_poly.pdbx_seq_one_letter_code
_entity_poly.pdbx_strand_id
1 'polypeptide(L)'
;MQILAGASSALALLASSIGELAQPVQAADSDTRQALVGLAAYAECKVLHAGYSRERAQAIVQSGIQSNGWQQQADWLKSPQAIRVVALTSEAMNKTCDDFDQNSPDFIPAMKALDAL
;
A
#
# COMPACT_ATOMS: atom_id res chain seq x y z
N MET A 1 -30.71 24.18 -49.30
CA MET A 1 -29.79 25.05 -48.54
C MET A 1 -30.38 25.21 -47.15
N GLN A 2 -29.64 24.78 -46.14
CA GLN A 2 -30.00 24.67 -44.72
C GLN A 2 -30.38 26.02 -44.11
N ILE A 3 -31.35 26.08 -43.18
CA ILE A 3 -31.20 26.74 -41.85
C ILE A 3 -32.07 26.03 -40.79
N LEU A 4 -31.35 25.41 -39.85
CA LEU A 4 -31.60 24.99 -38.47
C LEU A 4 -33.00 25.12 -37.83
N ALA A 5 -33.52 23.96 -37.40
CA ALA A 5 -34.55 23.81 -36.39
C ALA A 5 -33.99 24.18 -34.99
N GLY A 6 -34.69 25.11 -34.33
CA GLY A 6 -34.40 25.56 -32.98
C GLY A 6 -34.78 24.53 -31.91
N ALA A 7 -33.96 24.51 -30.87
CA ALA A 7 -34.04 23.66 -29.69
C ALA A 7 -35.28 23.90 -28.84
N SER A 8 -35.75 22.86 -28.14
CA SER A 8 -36.16 22.89 -26.72
C SER A 8 -36.56 21.49 -26.27
N SER A 9 -35.57 20.61 -26.04
CA SER A 9 -35.78 19.38 -25.28
C SER A 9 -35.71 19.73 -23.79
N ALA A 10 -36.88 19.97 -23.20
CA ALA A 10 -37.05 19.94 -21.76
C ALA A 10 -36.86 18.49 -21.28
N LEU A 11 -35.66 18.17 -20.78
CA LEU A 11 -35.42 16.91 -20.09
C LEU A 11 -35.40 17.16 -18.59
N ALA A 12 -36.53 16.75 -18.02
CA ALA A 12 -36.87 16.55 -16.64
C ALA A 12 -35.68 16.29 -15.70
N LEU A 13 -35.65 17.10 -14.65
CA LEU A 13 -35.25 16.71 -13.30
C LEU A 13 -35.84 15.33 -12.96
N LEU A 14 -35.05 14.46 -12.33
CA LEU A 14 -35.40 13.63 -11.16
C LEU A 14 -34.46 12.42 -11.07
N ALA A 15 -33.63 12.41 -10.03
CA ALA A 15 -33.61 11.38 -8.98
C ALA A 15 -32.23 11.35 -8.33
N SER A 16 -32.09 12.15 -7.28
CA SER A 16 -31.07 11.99 -6.25
C SER A 16 -31.20 10.59 -5.64
N SER A 17 -30.47 9.62 -6.19
CA SER A 17 -30.15 8.41 -5.44
C SER A 17 -28.98 8.78 -4.54
N ILE A 18 -29.32 9.12 -3.31
CA ILE A 18 -28.38 9.10 -2.19
C ILE A 18 -28.07 7.61 -2.01
N GLY A 19 -27.17 7.08 -2.83
CA GLY A 19 -26.43 5.89 -2.45
C GLY A 19 -25.65 6.29 -1.22
N GLU A 20 -25.85 5.57 -0.12
CA GLU A 20 -24.94 5.57 1.02
C GLU A 20 -23.51 5.74 0.48
N LEU A 21 -22.87 6.87 0.80
CA LEU A 21 -21.44 7.04 0.58
C LEU A 21 -20.77 6.00 1.48
N ALA A 22 -20.66 4.76 1.01
CA ALA A 22 -19.77 3.78 1.57
C ALA A 22 -18.38 4.43 1.56
N GLN A 23 -17.96 4.91 2.74
CA GLN A 23 -16.63 5.45 2.94
C GLN A 23 -15.59 4.39 2.55
N PRO A 24 -14.39 4.80 2.09
CA PRO A 24 -13.54 4.00 1.23
C PRO A 24 -12.77 2.96 2.04
N VAL A 25 -13.42 1.87 2.45
CA VAL A 25 -12.77 0.72 3.08
C VAL A 25 -11.60 0.21 2.23
N GLN A 26 -11.74 0.24 0.91
CA GLN A 26 -10.69 -0.24 -0.01
C GLN A 26 -9.46 0.67 -0.10
N ALA A 27 -9.61 1.98 0.07
CA ALA A 27 -8.46 2.90 0.06
C ALA A 27 -7.72 2.87 1.40
N ALA A 28 -8.45 2.82 2.52
CA ALA A 28 -7.87 2.67 3.85
C ALA A 28 -7.06 1.37 4.00
N ASP A 29 -7.49 0.31 3.31
CA ASP A 29 -6.80 -0.98 3.30
C ASP A 29 -5.48 -0.96 2.51
N SER A 30 -5.42 -0.27 1.36
CA SER A 30 -4.17 -0.15 0.57
C SER A 30 -3.11 0.67 1.32
N ASP A 31 -3.49 1.81 1.90
CA ASP A 31 -2.57 2.64 2.70
C ASP A 31 -2.03 1.86 3.91
N THR A 32 -2.90 1.10 4.59
CA THR A 32 -2.50 0.24 5.72
C THR A 32 -1.55 -0.87 5.27
N ARG A 33 -1.78 -1.47 4.10
CA ARG A 33 -0.90 -2.52 3.54
C ARG A 33 0.46 -1.97 3.15
N GLN A 34 0.51 -0.78 2.54
CA GLN A 34 1.77 -0.10 2.25
C GLN A 34 2.56 0.18 3.54
N ALA A 35 1.89 0.66 4.59
CA ALA A 35 2.51 0.89 5.89
C ALA A 35 3.01 -0.40 6.56
N LEU A 36 2.22 -1.49 6.48
CA LEU A 36 2.61 -2.82 6.94
C LEU A 36 3.83 -3.36 6.20
N VAL A 37 3.88 -3.20 4.87
CA VAL A 37 5.03 -3.57 4.05
C VAL A 37 6.25 -2.74 4.45
N GLY A 38 6.11 -1.42 4.61
CA GLY A 38 7.22 -0.56 5.04
C GLY A 38 7.81 -0.98 6.39
N LEU A 39 6.95 -1.27 7.37
CA LEU A 39 7.36 -1.77 8.69
C LEU A 39 8.09 -3.12 8.60
N ALA A 40 7.53 -4.06 7.84
CA ALA A 40 8.11 -5.38 7.65
C ALA A 40 9.44 -5.33 6.87
N ALA A 41 9.50 -4.54 5.81
CA ALA A 41 10.70 -4.34 4.99
C ALA A 41 11.82 -3.68 5.79
N TYR A 42 11.51 -2.69 6.62
CA TYR A 42 12.46 -2.11 7.57
C TYR A 42 13.06 -3.18 8.49
N ALA A 43 12.21 -4.00 9.11
CA ALA A 43 12.64 -5.04 10.03
C ALA A 43 13.52 -6.09 9.33
N GLU A 44 13.15 -6.48 8.11
CA GLU A 44 13.90 -7.41 7.26
C GLU A 44 15.25 -6.83 6.81
N CYS A 45 15.28 -5.57 6.38
CA CYS A 45 16.53 -4.87 6.05
C CYS A 45 17.50 -4.85 7.24
N LYS A 46 17.00 -4.67 8.47
CA LYS A 46 17.85 -4.74 9.67
C LYS A 46 18.43 -6.13 9.92
N VAL A 47 17.76 -7.19 9.49
CA VAL A 47 18.35 -8.55 9.51
C VAL A 47 19.47 -8.65 8.47
N LEU A 48 19.24 -8.13 7.26
CA LEU A 48 20.22 -8.17 6.17
C LEU A 48 21.48 -7.34 6.44
N HIS A 49 21.34 -6.17 7.07
CA HIS A 49 22.41 -5.17 7.10
C HIS A 49 22.83 -4.71 8.50
N ALA A 50 22.02 -4.93 9.54
CA ALA A 50 22.28 -4.43 10.89
C ALA A 50 22.43 -5.52 11.96
N GLY A 51 22.49 -6.79 11.55
CA GLY A 51 22.71 -7.92 12.47
C GLY A 51 21.52 -8.20 13.41
N TYR A 52 20.31 -7.75 13.08
CA TYR A 52 19.13 -8.11 13.86
C TYR A 52 18.84 -9.59 13.70
N SER A 53 18.41 -10.24 14.80
CA SER A 53 17.87 -11.59 14.72
C SER A 53 16.47 -11.57 14.10
N ARG A 54 16.02 -12.73 13.60
CA ARG A 54 14.67 -12.91 13.08
C ARG A 54 13.62 -12.62 14.16
N GLU A 55 13.86 -13.03 15.40
CA GLU A 55 12.96 -12.76 16.53
C GLU A 55 12.83 -11.27 16.80
N ARG A 56 13.93 -10.51 16.72
CA ARG A 56 13.90 -9.06 16.89
C ARG A 56 13.11 -8.37 15.78
N ALA A 57 13.30 -8.80 14.53
CA ALA A 57 12.53 -8.29 13.41
C ALA A 57 11.02 -8.56 13.58
N GLN A 58 10.65 -9.79 13.98
CA GLN A 58 9.26 -10.14 14.27
C GLN A 58 8.67 -9.30 15.42
N ALA A 59 9.44 -9.04 16.47
CA ALA A 59 8.99 -8.20 17.59
C ALA A 59 8.71 -6.75 17.16
N ILE A 60 9.53 -6.18 16.26
CA ILE A 60 9.31 -4.84 15.70
C ILE A 60 8.00 -4.80 14.92
N VAL A 61 7.77 -5.78 14.04
CA VAL A 61 6.53 -5.86 13.25
C VAL A 61 5.32 -6.01 14.16
N GLN A 62 5.36 -6.91 15.14
CA GLN A 62 4.25 -7.12 16.08
C GLN A 62 3.96 -5.86 16.92
N SER A 63 5.00 -5.20 17.44
CA SER A 63 4.85 -3.97 18.21
C SER A 63 4.28 -2.83 17.36
N GLY A 64 4.71 -2.70 16.11
CA GLY A 64 4.18 -1.68 15.19
C GLY A 64 2.72 -1.92 14.82
N ILE A 65 2.34 -3.18 14.54
CA ILE A 65 0.94 -3.56 14.30
C ILE A 65 0.06 -3.19 15.50
N GLN A 66 0.51 -3.52 16.71
CA GLN A 66 -0.25 -3.25 17.93
C GLN A 66 -0.41 -1.75 18.18
N SER A 67 0.68 -0.98 18.03
CA SER A 67 0.69 0.45 18.33
C SER A 67 -0.15 1.28 17.36
N ASN A 68 -0.30 0.81 16.11
CA ASN A 68 -1.06 1.51 15.07
C ASN A 68 -2.47 0.96 14.84
N GLY A 69 -2.89 -0.09 15.57
CA GLY A 69 -4.23 -0.65 15.42
C GLY A 69 -4.44 -1.43 14.10
N TRP A 70 -3.38 -2.00 13.51
CA TRP A 70 -3.43 -2.66 12.20
C TRP A 70 -3.78 -4.15 12.26
N GLN A 71 -4.34 -4.64 13.37
CA GLN A 71 -4.58 -6.07 13.58
C GLN A 71 -5.47 -6.70 12.49
N GLN A 72 -6.44 -5.96 11.96
CA GLN A 72 -7.35 -6.45 10.92
C GLN A 72 -6.64 -6.76 9.59
N GLN A 73 -5.57 -6.03 9.27
CA GLN A 73 -4.80 -6.22 8.03
C GLN A 73 -3.53 -7.06 8.24
N ALA A 74 -3.16 -7.36 9.49
CA ALA A 74 -1.92 -8.07 9.82
C ALA A 74 -1.82 -9.47 9.19
N ASP A 75 -2.95 -10.18 9.04
CA ASP A 75 -2.94 -11.51 8.41
C ASP A 75 -2.60 -11.47 6.92
N TRP A 76 -2.85 -10.35 6.25
CA TRP A 76 -2.47 -10.17 4.84
C TRP A 76 -0.95 -10.23 4.64
N LEU A 77 -0.13 -9.87 5.64
CA LEU A 77 1.33 -10.00 5.58
C LEU A 77 1.80 -11.44 5.36
N LYS A 78 0.96 -12.44 5.66
CA LYS A 78 1.25 -13.86 5.42
C LYS A 78 0.95 -14.29 3.98
N SER A 79 0.34 -13.43 3.17
CA SER A 79 0.01 -13.73 1.78
C SER A 79 1.28 -13.82 0.91
N PRO A 80 1.28 -14.65 -0.16
CA PRO A 80 2.40 -14.72 -1.09
C PRO A 80 2.76 -13.36 -1.71
N GLN A 81 1.75 -12.52 -1.98
CA GLN A 81 1.96 -11.18 -2.51
C GLN A 81 2.73 -10.31 -1.50
N ALA A 82 2.27 -10.25 -0.25
CA ALA A 82 2.92 -9.45 0.79
C ALA A 82 4.35 -9.90 1.06
N ILE A 83 4.60 -11.21 1.17
CA ILE A 83 5.94 -11.78 1.36
C ILE A 83 6.88 -11.33 0.23
N ARG A 84 6.41 -11.39 -1.02
CA ARG A 84 7.19 -10.96 -2.19
C ARG A 84 7.48 -9.46 -2.16
N VAL A 85 6.49 -8.63 -1.84
CA VAL A 85 6.66 -7.18 -1.81
C VAL A 85 7.63 -6.80 -0.69
N VAL A 86 7.49 -7.36 0.51
CA VAL A 86 8.40 -7.12 1.64
C VAL A 86 9.84 -7.47 1.28
N ALA A 87 10.09 -8.61 0.63
CA ALA A 87 11.43 -8.99 0.18
C ALA A 87 12.02 -7.96 -0.78
N LEU A 88 11.31 -7.64 -1.87
CA LEU A 88 11.75 -6.63 -2.85
C LEU A 88 12.00 -5.27 -2.21
N THR A 89 11.08 -4.81 -1.34
CA THR A 89 11.22 -3.54 -0.64
C THR A 89 12.43 -3.56 0.27
N SER A 90 12.67 -4.63 1.04
CA SER A 90 13.83 -4.73 1.94
C SER A 90 15.17 -4.80 1.22
N GLU A 91 15.24 -5.47 0.06
CA GLU A 91 16.44 -5.59 -0.77
C GLU A 91 16.74 -4.29 -1.54
N ALA A 92 15.72 -3.48 -1.80
CA ALA A 92 15.85 -2.15 -2.37
C ALA A 92 16.28 -1.06 -1.36
N MET A 93 16.29 -1.36 -0.06
CA MET A 93 16.68 -0.38 0.97
C MET A 93 18.20 -0.18 1.02
N ASN A 94 18.61 1.01 1.47
CA ASN A 94 20.01 1.29 1.78
C ASN A 94 20.49 0.49 3.02
N LYS A 95 21.80 0.46 3.26
CA LYS A 95 22.39 -0.29 4.38
C LYS A 95 21.96 0.22 5.76
N THR A 96 21.52 1.48 5.86
CA THR A 96 21.01 2.08 7.10
C THR A 96 19.54 1.72 7.35
N CYS A 97 18.83 1.19 6.35
CA CYS A 97 17.41 0.85 6.36
C CYS A 97 16.51 2.03 6.71
N ASP A 98 16.90 3.26 6.34
CA ASP A 98 16.10 4.48 6.56
C ASP A 98 15.57 5.08 5.26
N ASP A 99 16.07 4.63 4.10
CA ASP A 99 15.61 5.03 2.78
C ASP A 99 15.91 3.93 1.75
N PHE A 100 15.44 4.11 0.52
CA PHE A 100 15.79 3.28 -0.63
C PHE A 100 17.19 3.61 -1.17
N ASP A 101 17.90 2.57 -1.61
CA ASP A 101 19.05 2.75 -2.50
C ASP A 101 18.55 2.80 -3.95
N GLN A 102 18.49 4.01 -4.51
CA GLN A 102 18.03 4.22 -5.90
C GLN A 102 18.94 3.58 -6.95
N ASN A 103 20.16 3.14 -6.58
CA ASN A 103 21.05 2.39 -7.46
C ASN A 103 20.88 0.87 -7.32
N SER A 104 20.06 0.39 -6.37
CA SER A 104 19.76 -1.04 -6.24
C SER A 104 19.05 -1.54 -7.50
N PRO A 105 19.42 -2.72 -8.04
CA PRO A 105 18.67 -3.34 -9.14
C PRO A 105 17.20 -3.61 -8.75
N ASP A 106 16.90 -3.67 -7.46
CA ASP A 106 15.57 -3.96 -6.92
C ASP A 106 14.73 -2.71 -6.65
N PHE A 107 15.28 -1.50 -6.82
CA PHE A 107 14.56 -0.24 -6.58
C PHE A 107 13.29 -0.12 -7.43
N ILE A 108 13.41 -0.22 -8.76
CA ILE A 108 12.26 -0.11 -9.66
C ILE A 108 11.27 -1.28 -9.49
N PRO A 109 11.70 -2.55 -9.37
CA PRO A 109 10.82 -3.66 -8.99
C PRO A 109 10.04 -3.42 -7.69
N ALA A 110 10.68 -2.90 -6.64
CA ALA A 110 10.06 -2.61 -5.36
C ALA A 110 8.98 -1.52 -5.48
N MET A 111 9.27 -0.40 -6.17
CA MET A 111 8.30 0.68 -6.38
C MET A 111 7.05 0.16 -7.11
N LYS A 112 7.24 -0.60 -8.20
CA LYS A 112 6.12 -1.21 -8.94
C LYS A 112 5.30 -2.18 -8.08
N ALA A 113 5.94 -2.89 -7.16
CA ALA A 113 5.27 -3.84 -6.29
C ALA A 113 4.44 -3.12 -5.21
N LEU A 114 4.92 -1.98 -4.71
CA LEU A 114 4.21 -1.10 -3.76
C LEU A 114 3.02 -0.38 -4.40
N ASP A 115 3.17 0.08 -5.65
CA ASP A 115 2.09 0.72 -6.42
C ASP A 115 0.93 -0.23 -6.77
N ALA A 116 1.17 -1.54 -6.68
CA ALA A 116 0.21 -2.59 -7.01
C ALA A 116 -0.53 -3.18 -5.78
N LEU A 117 -0.40 -2.54 -4.61
CA LEU A 117 -1.05 -2.94 -3.35
C LEU A 117 -2.47 -2.37 -3.20
#